data_AF-A0A7C2CID2-F1
#
_entry.id   AF-A0A7C2CID2-F1
#
_cell.length_a   1.000
_cell.length_b   1.000
_cell.length_c   1.000
_cell.angle_alpha   90.00
_cell.angle_beta   90.00
_cell.angle_gamma   90.00
#
_symmetry.space_group_name_H-M   'P 1'
#
loop_
_entity.id
_entity.type
_entity.pdbx_description
1 polymer ?
#
loop_
_entity_poly.entity_id
_entity_poly.type
_entity_poly.pdbx_seq_one_letter_code
_entity_poly.pdbx_strand_id
1 'polypeptide(L)'
;MGIWTSAPRTIIAAKRPTILVDDLFAGSGEFLIEYAAARRAGLRVYGVASSRFEDAVEAISCFSALKKMKATRILDVTDSPGFWGKPEKIKQVLGPEVIKISSTEINKAYQKADRKIADAYAQKWIKEAERVIEPDETEIRKSGLMYAAMLDLLQKYRTKAITIDCLSLFYTGKLPAYPCLGFCQLNNNGLVGACEGNLPSTTMMLLATYLVGRPGFISDPVIDMARNEIIYAHCVAPTRVFGPEGPANPYRIRNHSEDRKGAAVQSLLPVDELVTTFEINGEATEMVIHQARTTRNVEEDKACRTKLAARPEGDLKRLLNEWDRFGWHRVTVFADLKKKLEAVCALTGIKLIYEA
;
A
#
# COMPACT_ATOMS: atom_id res chain seq x y z
N MET A 1 -12.43 -9.72 -32.73
CA MET A 1 -12.05 -10.62 -33.85
C MET A 1 -13.21 -11.57 -34.06
N GLY A 2 -13.54 -11.94 -35.30
CA GLY A 2 -14.77 -12.68 -35.63
C GLY A 2 -15.00 -13.96 -34.81
N ILE A 3 -16.19 -14.54 -34.99
CA ILE A 3 -16.66 -15.66 -34.18
C ILE A 3 -15.94 -16.96 -34.58
N TRP A 4 -15.47 -17.74 -33.60
CA TRP A 4 -14.85 -19.07 -33.79
C TRP A 4 -13.59 -19.06 -34.64
N THR A 5 -12.70 -18.11 -34.37
CA THR A 5 -11.47 -17.94 -35.17
C THR A 5 -10.31 -18.80 -34.70
N SER A 6 -10.41 -19.45 -33.53
CA SER A 6 -9.32 -20.12 -32.80
C SER A 6 -8.16 -19.20 -32.40
N ALA A 7 -8.27 -17.90 -32.68
CA ALA A 7 -7.23 -16.93 -32.38
C ALA A 7 -7.06 -16.73 -30.86
N PRO A 8 -8.12 -16.61 -30.03
CA PRO A 8 -7.97 -16.58 -28.57
C PRO A 8 -7.18 -17.77 -28.03
N ARG A 9 -7.51 -18.99 -28.48
CA ARG A 9 -6.78 -20.22 -28.10
C ARG A 9 -5.30 -20.11 -28.42
N THR A 10 -4.96 -19.67 -29.63
CA THR A 10 -3.58 -19.57 -30.10
C THR A 10 -2.79 -18.53 -29.30
N ILE A 11 -3.39 -17.37 -29.00
CA ILE A 11 -2.77 -16.32 -28.19
C ILE A 11 -2.52 -16.83 -26.75
N ILE A 12 -3.52 -17.47 -26.15
CA ILE A 12 -3.44 -18.04 -24.79
C ILE A 12 -2.35 -19.11 -24.71
N ALA A 13 -2.22 -19.96 -25.73
CA ALA A 13 -1.22 -21.02 -25.80
C ALA A 13 0.23 -20.49 -25.81
N ALA A 14 0.46 -19.22 -26.13
CA ALA A 14 1.77 -18.58 -26.03
C ALA A 14 2.25 -18.36 -24.58
N LYS A 15 1.39 -18.63 -23.57
CA LYS A 15 1.68 -18.52 -22.13
C LYS A 15 2.17 -17.12 -21.69
N ARG A 16 1.89 -16.09 -22.50
CA ARG A 16 2.13 -14.70 -22.13
C ARG A 16 0.94 -14.17 -21.34
N PRO A 17 1.16 -13.30 -20.33
CA PRO A 17 0.07 -12.59 -19.67
C PRO A 17 -0.87 -11.95 -20.68
N THR A 18 -2.14 -12.34 -20.65
CA THR A 18 -3.13 -11.98 -21.68
C THR A 18 -4.41 -11.47 -21.02
N ILE A 19 -4.95 -10.39 -21.56
CA ILE A 19 -6.31 -9.95 -21.25
C ILE A 19 -7.17 -10.34 -22.44
N LEU A 20 -8.18 -11.17 -22.18
CA LEU A 20 -9.19 -11.52 -23.16
C LEU A 20 -10.39 -10.59 -22.94
N VAL A 21 -10.83 -9.90 -23.98
CA VAL A 21 -11.99 -9.00 -23.93
C VAL A 21 -13.06 -9.57 -24.85
N ASP A 22 -14.26 -9.76 -24.31
CA ASP A 22 -15.44 -10.13 -25.07
C ASP A 22 -16.08 -8.89 -25.68
N ASP A 23 -16.25 -8.91 -26.99
CA ASP A 23 -17.14 -8.00 -27.69
C ASP A 23 -18.52 -8.67 -27.70
N LEU A 24 -19.41 -8.20 -26.83
CA LEU A 24 -20.66 -8.89 -26.51
C LEU A 24 -21.43 -9.26 -27.79
N PHE A 25 -21.93 -10.49 -27.86
CA PHE A 25 -22.62 -11.07 -29.01
C PHE A 25 -21.76 -11.34 -30.26
N ALA A 26 -20.51 -10.85 -30.31
CA ALA A 26 -19.60 -10.97 -31.46
C ALA A 26 -18.45 -11.97 -31.24
N GLY A 27 -18.59 -12.87 -30.26
CA GLY A 27 -17.53 -13.83 -29.90
C GLY A 27 -17.72 -14.51 -28.54
N SER A 28 -18.77 -14.19 -27.79
CA SER A 28 -18.99 -14.62 -26.41
C SER A 28 -18.89 -16.14 -26.19
N GLY A 29 -19.34 -16.96 -27.13
CA GLY A 29 -19.20 -18.41 -27.05
C GLY A 29 -17.73 -18.88 -27.01
N GLU A 30 -16.90 -18.35 -27.91
CA GLU A 30 -15.47 -18.65 -27.96
C GLU A 30 -14.75 -18.08 -26.73
N PHE A 31 -15.11 -16.85 -26.32
CA PHE A 31 -14.60 -16.24 -25.08
C PHE A 31 -14.82 -17.15 -23.87
N LEU A 32 -16.07 -17.58 -23.63
CA LEU A 32 -16.43 -18.37 -22.45
C LEU A 32 -15.70 -19.72 -22.41
N ILE A 33 -15.59 -20.40 -23.55
CA ILE A 33 -14.91 -21.70 -23.65
C ILE A 33 -13.41 -21.54 -23.39
N GLU A 34 -12.75 -20.64 -24.13
CA GLU A 34 -11.29 -20.51 -24.08
C GLU A 34 -10.82 -19.88 -22.75
N TYR A 35 -11.56 -18.90 -22.21
CA TYR A 35 -11.25 -18.34 -20.90
C TYR A 35 -11.39 -19.38 -19.78
N ALA A 36 -12.48 -20.16 -19.76
CA ALA A 36 -12.67 -21.19 -18.75
C ALA A 36 -11.61 -22.29 -18.83
N ALA A 37 -11.23 -22.71 -20.05
CA ALA A 37 -10.15 -23.66 -20.27
C ALA A 37 -8.80 -23.11 -19.77
N ALA A 38 -8.48 -21.85 -20.10
CA ALA A 38 -7.24 -21.19 -19.66
C ALA A 38 -7.14 -21.10 -18.13
N ARG A 39 -8.22 -20.72 -17.45
CA ARG A 39 -8.27 -20.65 -15.99
C ARG A 39 -8.02 -22.01 -15.34
N ARG A 40 -8.69 -23.07 -15.81
CA ARG A 40 -8.50 -24.44 -15.28
C ARG A 40 -7.06 -24.94 -15.50
N ALA A 41 -6.42 -24.53 -16.58
CA ALA A 41 -5.04 -24.85 -16.87
C ALA A 41 -4.01 -23.97 -16.12
N GLY A 42 -4.46 -23.03 -15.28
CA GLY A 42 -3.57 -22.13 -14.52
C GLY A 42 -2.79 -21.14 -15.41
N LEU A 43 -3.31 -20.81 -16.60
CA LEU A 43 -2.67 -19.87 -17.50
C LEU A 43 -2.91 -18.42 -17.05
N ARG A 44 -1.96 -17.54 -17.37
CA ARG A 44 -1.98 -16.12 -16.98
C ARG A 44 -2.94 -15.30 -17.83
N VAL A 45 -4.24 -15.51 -17.63
CA VAL A 45 -5.31 -14.89 -18.42
C VAL A 45 -6.34 -14.24 -17.52
N TYR A 46 -6.66 -12.97 -17.80
CA TYR A 46 -7.80 -12.27 -17.21
C TYR A 46 -8.86 -12.03 -18.29
N GLY A 47 -10.13 -12.25 -17.96
CA GLY A 47 -11.25 -12.15 -18.90
C GLY A 47 -12.15 -10.99 -18.53
N VAL A 48 -12.53 -10.17 -19.52
CA VAL A 48 -13.49 -9.07 -19.37
C VAL A 48 -14.62 -9.29 -20.36
N ALA A 49 -15.82 -9.58 -19.85
CA ALA A 49 -17.04 -9.55 -20.63
C ALA A 49 -17.97 -8.50 -20.03
N SER A 50 -18.03 -7.33 -20.67
CA SER A 50 -18.75 -6.16 -20.16
C SER A 50 -19.29 -5.30 -21.29
N SER A 51 -20.46 -4.71 -21.09
CA SER A 51 -21.02 -3.68 -21.97
C SER A 51 -20.38 -2.30 -21.75
N ARG A 52 -19.60 -2.15 -20.68
CA ARG A 52 -18.87 -0.92 -20.35
C ARG A 52 -17.45 -1.02 -20.87
N PHE A 53 -17.11 -0.17 -21.83
CA PHE A 53 -15.76 -0.11 -22.40
C PHE A 53 -14.69 0.18 -21.34
N GLU A 54 -15.04 0.94 -20.31
CA GLU A 54 -14.15 1.30 -19.20
C GLU A 54 -13.63 0.07 -18.44
N ASP A 55 -14.41 -1.01 -18.35
CA ASP A 55 -13.97 -2.23 -17.65
C ASP A 55 -12.79 -2.90 -18.41
N ALA A 56 -12.81 -2.84 -19.74
CA ALA A 56 -11.69 -3.32 -20.57
C ALA A 56 -10.46 -2.41 -20.42
N VAL A 57 -10.65 -1.09 -20.45
CA VAL A 57 -9.58 -0.11 -20.23
C VAL A 57 -8.94 -0.29 -18.85
N GLU A 58 -9.76 -0.50 -17.82
CA GLU A 58 -9.32 -0.77 -16.46
C GLU A 58 -8.46 -2.02 -16.37
N ALA A 59 -8.89 -3.14 -16.95
CA ALA A 59 -8.08 -4.36 -17.00
C ALA A 59 -6.75 -4.10 -17.73
N ILE A 60 -6.79 -3.45 -18.90
CA ILE A 60 -5.58 -3.14 -19.70
C ILE A 60 -4.61 -2.25 -18.92
N SER A 61 -5.12 -1.30 -18.12
CA SER A 61 -4.30 -0.41 -17.31
C SER A 61 -3.40 -1.16 -16.30
N CYS A 62 -3.78 -2.38 -15.90
CA CYS A 62 -2.97 -3.22 -15.02
C CYS A 62 -1.60 -3.56 -15.64
N PHE A 63 -1.49 -3.68 -16.97
CA PHE A 63 -0.18 -3.84 -17.63
C PHE A 63 0.72 -2.63 -17.41
N SER A 64 0.16 -1.41 -17.44
CA SER A 64 0.91 -0.18 -17.15
C SER A 64 1.42 -0.18 -15.71
N ALA A 65 0.56 -0.57 -14.75
CA ALA A 65 0.96 -0.70 -13.36
C ALA A 65 2.08 -1.72 -13.17
N LEU A 66 1.94 -2.93 -13.72
CA LEU A 66 2.97 -3.98 -13.66
C LEU A 66 4.29 -3.56 -14.33
N LYS A 67 4.23 -2.81 -15.43
CA LYS A 67 5.44 -2.24 -16.07
C LYS A 67 6.12 -1.23 -15.16
N LYS A 68 5.36 -0.35 -14.51
CA LYS A 68 5.90 0.63 -13.55
C LYS A 68 6.50 -0.04 -12.32
N MET A 69 5.86 -1.09 -11.79
CA MET A 69 6.41 -1.90 -10.70
C MET A 69 7.81 -2.44 -11.03
N LYS A 70 7.97 -3.08 -12.20
CA LYS A 70 9.27 -3.61 -12.67
C LYS A 70 10.35 -2.56 -12.90
N ALA A 71 9.96 -1.32 -13.16
CA ALA A 71 10.90 -0.21 -13.37
C ALA A 71 11.25 0.54 -12.08
N THR A 72 10.64 0.17 -10.95
CA THR A 72 10.76 0.92 -9.70
C THR A 72 11.68 0.21 -8.72
N ARG A 73 12.30 1.01 -7.85
CA ARG A 73 13.14 0.54 -6.76
C ARG A 73 12.47 0.85 -5.43
N ILE A 74 12.73 0.09 -4.39
CA ILE A 74 12.29 0.39 -3.01
C ILE A 74 13.55 0.62 -2.19
N LEU A 75 13.63 1.75 -1.51
CA LEU A 75 14.70 2.03 -0.57
C LEU A 75 14.33 1.46 0.80
N ASP A 76 15.12 0.54 1.32
CA ASP A 76 14.92 -0.05 2.65
C ASP A 76 16.03 0.41 3.59
N VAL A 77 15.64 1.14 4.63
CA VAL A 77 16.55 1.68 5.64
C VAL A 77 16.53 0.78 6.86
N THR A 78 17.53 -0.09 6.96
CA THR A 78 17.68 -1.03 8.09
C THR A 78 19.15 -1.39 8.33
N ASP A 79 19.49 -1.57 9.61
CA ASP A 79 20.78 -2.11 10.05
C ASP A 79 20.72 -3.63 10.34
N SER A 80 19.52 -4.23 10.27
CA SER A 80 19.37 -5.69 10.37
C SER A 80 20.25 -6.37 9.33
N PRO A 81 20.83 -7.55 9.57
CA PRO A 81 21.51 -8.29 8.50
C PRO A 81 20.53 -8.71 7.39
N GLY A 82 19.28 -9.00 7.74
CA GLY A 82 18.22 -9.45 6.83
C GLY A 82 17.29 -8.33 6.35
N PHE A 83 16.11 -8.75 5.91
CA PHE A 83 15.00 -7.92 5.46
C PHE A 83 13.71 -8.42 6.11
N TRP A 84 12.73 -7.52 6.32
CA TRP A 84 11.36 -7.98 6.53
C TRP A 84 10.77 -8.35 5.17
N GLY A 85 10.58 -9.65 4.96
CA GLY A 85 10.20 -10.23 3.67
C GLY A 85 11.42 -10.61 2.83
N LYS A 86 11.17 -11.00 1.58
CA LYS A 86 12.20 -11.56 0.66
C LYS A 86 12.32 -10.72 -0.61
N PRO A 87 13.27 -9.76 -0.68
CA PRO A 87 13.46 -8.90 -1.86
C PRO A 87 13.53 -9.64 -3.19
N GLU A 88 14.21 -10.77 -3.23
CA GLU A 88 14.38 -11.61 -4.41
C GLU A 88 13.04 -12.18 -4.89
N LYS A 89 12.16 -12.56 -3.95
CA LYS A 89 10.81 -13.04 -4.26
C LYS A 89 9.90 -11.91 -4.73
N ILE A 90 9.98 -10.75 -4.09
CA ILE A 90 9.26 -9.53 -4.52
C ILE A 90 9.66 -9.14 -5.94
N LYS A 91 10.97 -9.11 -6.23
CA LYS A 91 11.51 -8.82 -7.57
C LYS A 91 11.06 -9.86 -8.59
N GLN A 92 11.06 -11.14 -8.23
CA GLN A 92 10.61 -12.23 -9.12
C GLN A 92 9.12 -12.11 -9.45
N VAL A 93 8.27 -11.81 -8.47
CA VAL A 93 6.80 -11.87 -8.60
C VAL A 93 6.23 -10.56 -9.16
N LEU A 94 6.63 -9.41 -8.61
CA LEU A 94 6.06 -8.10 -8.96
C LEU A 94 7.04 -7.14 -9.63
N GLY A 95 8.36 -7.34 -9.45
CA GLY A 95 9.38 -6.62 -10.20
C GLY A 95 10.22 -5.58 -9.46
N PRO A 96 9.76 -4.90 -8.39
CA PRO A 96 10.57 -3.87 -7.75
C PRO A 96 11.90 -4.43 -7.23
N GLU A 97 12.97 -3.66 -7.43
CA GLU A 97 14.27 -3.96 -6.84
C GLU A 97 14.43 -3.26 -5.50
N VAL A 98 14.93 -3.96 -4.48
CA VAL A 98 15.18 -3.37 -3.17
C VAL A 98 16.63 -2.91 -3.08
N ILE A 99 16.81 -1.65 -2.69
CA ILE A 99 18.11 -1.09 -2.33
C ILE A 99 18.13 -0.92 -0.82
N LYS A 100 19.06 -1.62 -0.17
CA LYS A 100 19.30 -1.47 1.27
C LYS A 100 20.25 -0.32 1.54
N ILE A 101 19.90 0.55 2.48
CA ILE A 101 20.80 1.55 3.07
C ILE A 101 20.78 1.43 4.60
N SER A 102 21.84 1.92 5.24
CA SER A 102 21.99 1.85 6.70
C SER A 102 21.44 3.10 7.41
N SER A 103 21.27 2.98 8.72
CA SER A 103 21.00 4.11 9.61
C SER A 103 22.03 5.24 9.46
N THR A 104 23.30 4.89 9.20
CA THR A 104 24.39 5.87 8.97
C THR A 104 24.10 6.75 7.76
N GLU A 105 23.52 6.19 6.69
CA GLU A 105 23.25 6.95 5.48
C GLU A 105 22.08 7.91 5.64
N ILE A 106 20.97 7.46 6.23
CA ILE A 106 19.83 8.34 6.51
C ILE A 106 20.20 9.43 7.54
N ASN A 107 21.05 9.14 8.51
CA ASN A 107 21.53 10.14 9.47
C ASN A 107 22.43 11.19 8.80
N LYS A 108 23.26 10.80 7.82
CA LYS A 108 24.02 11.76 7.01
C LYS A 108 23.10 12.64 6.16
N ALA A 109 22.03 12.08 5.61
CA ALA A 109 21.01 12.86 4.91
C ALA A 109 20.29 13.83 5.87
N TYR A 110 19.90 13.36 7.06
CA TYR A 110 19.29 14.17 8.11
C TYR A 110 20.15 15.36 8.54
N GLN A 111 21.44 15.15 8.74
CA GLN A 111 22.37 16.24 9.12
C GLN A 111 22.56 17.29 8.02
N LYS A 112 22.43 16.88 6.75
CA LYS A 112 22.59 17.75 5.57
C LYS A 112 21.28 18.33 5.06
N ALA A 113 20.15 17.87 5.57
CA ALA A 113 18.82 18.23 5.10
C ALA A 113 18.63 19.77 5.10
N ASP A 114 17.98 20.27 4.06
CA ASP A 114 17.67 21.70 3.96
C ASP A 114 16.71 22.12 5.08
N ARG A 115 17.23 22.92 6.02
CA ARG A 115 16.47 23.43 7.17
C ARG A 115 15.28 24.28 6.75
N LYS A 116 15.36 25.01 5.64
CA LYS A 116 14.23 25.82 5.15
C LYS A 116 13.07 24.94 4.71
N ILE A 117 13.36 23.83 4.00
CA ILE A 117 12.34 22.86 3.61
C ILE A 117 11.76 22.20 4.86
N ALA A 118 12.61 21.73 5.77
CA ALA A 118 12.19 21.10 7.01
C ALA A 118 11.26 21.99 7.84
N ASP A 119 11.65 23.25 8.06
CA ASP A 119 10.89 24.21 8.84
C ASP A 119 9.57 24.59 8.16
N ALA A 120 9.57 24.74 6.82
CA ALA A 120 8.35 25.04 6.08
C ALA A 120 7.31 23.92 6.21
N TYR A 121 7.73 22.65 6.13
CA TYR A 121 6.82 21.52 6.31
C TYR A 121 6.38 21.34 7.75
N ALA A 122 7.26 21.50 8.73
CA ALA A 122 6.89 21.45 10.15
C ALA A 122 5.82 22.51 10.49
N GLN A 123 6.01 23.76 10.04
CA GLN A 123 5.04 24.84 10.22
C GLN A 123 3.73 24.57 9.48
N LYS A 124 3.82 24.05 8.26
CA LYS A 124 2.63 23.63 7.50
C LYS A 124 1.81 22.60 8.28
N TRP A 125 2.45 21.55 8.79
CA TRP A 125 1.75 20.50 9.54
C TRP A 125 1.11 21.03 10.82
N ILE A 126 1.81 21.89 11.56
CA ILE A 126 1.25 22.51 12.78
C ILE A 126 0.04 23.37 12.45
N LYS A 127 0.14 24.21 11.39
CA LYS A 127 -0.92 25.13 11.00
C LYS A 127 -2.16 24.42 10.44
N GLU A 128 -1.97 23.33 9.70
CA GLU A 128 -3.06 22.58 9.06
C GLU A 128 -3.69 21.52 9.97
N ALA A 129 -3.03 21.13 11.07
CA ALA A 129 -3.59 20.20 12.03
C ALA A 129 -4.81 20.79 12.75
N GLU A 130 -5.84 19.97 12.97
CA GLU A 130 -6.97 20.33 13.85
C GLU A 130 -6.47 20.65 15.26
N ARG A 131 -5.48 19.88 15.72
CA ARG A 131 -4.82 20.09 17.01
C ARG A 131 -3.44 19.44 17.03
N VAL A 132 -2.49 20.13 17.67
CA VAL A 132 -1.26 19.52 18.21
C VAL A 132 -1.53 19.18 19.67
N ILE A 133 -1.60 17.89 20.01
CA ILE A 133 -1.81 17.46 21.39
C ILE A 133 -0.44 17.26 22.06
N GLU A 134 0.43 16.56 21.37
CA GLU A 134 1.85 16.41 21.66
C GLU A 134 2.56 15.94 20.38
N PRO A 135 3.89 16.02 20.24
CA PRO A 135 4.87 16.66 21.12
C PRO A 135 4.93 18.18 20.90
N ASP A 136 5.94 18.84 21.46
CA ASP A 136 6.23 20.26 21.20
C ASP A 136 6.71 20.52 19.75
N GLU A 137 6.74 21.79 19.37
CA GLU A 137 7.17 22.22 18.04
C GLU A 137 8.62 21.82 17.71
N THR A 138 9.51 21.77 18.71
CA THR A 138 10.92 21.42 18.50
C THR A 138 11.03 19.98 18.01
N GLU A 139 10.24 19.08 18.58
CA GLU A 139 10.19 17.69 18.16
C GLU A 139 9.55 17.53 16.77
N ILE A 140 8.52 18.32 16.45
CA ILE A 140 7.90 18.33 15.10
C ILE A 140 8.91 18.80 14.04
N ARG A 141 9.75 19.79 14.35
CA ARG A 141 10.82 20.25 13.44
C ARG A 141 11.85 19.16 13.16
N LYS A 142 12.13 18.27 14.11
CA LYS A 142 12.98 17.07 13.85
C LYS A 142 12.32 16.14 12.82
N SER A 143 11.00 15.93 12.90
CA SER A 143 10.29 15.19 11.84
C SER A 143 10.32 15.91 10.49
N GLY A 144 10.33 17.25 10.46
CA GLY A 144 10.55 18.03 9.25
C GLY A 144 11.92 17.76 8.60
N LEU A 145 12.98 17.69 9.40
CA LEU A 145 14.33 17.33 8.94
C LEU A 145 14.37 15.88 8.41
N MET A 146 13.70 14.96 9.10
CA MET A 146 13.59 13.57 8.65
C MET A 146 12.87 13.48 7.30
N TYR A 147 11.79 14.24 7.10
CA TYR A 147 11.10 14.29 5.81
C TYR A 147 11.98 14.84 4.68
N ALA A 148 12.69 15.96 4.91
CA ALA A 148 13.63 16.49 3.94
C ALA A 148 14.75 15.49 3.60
N ALA A 149 15.29 14.79 4.60
CA ALA A 149 16.27 13.72 4.39
C ALA A 149 15.72 12.56 3.53
N MET A 150 14.47 12.15 3.77
CA MET A 150 13.81 11.13 2.94
C MET A 150 13.64 11.61 1.51
N LEU A 151 13.25 12.87 1.27
CA LEU A 151 13.16 13.44 -0.08
C LEU A 151 14.51 13.40 -0.82
N ASP A 152 15.58 13.82 -0.15
CA ASP A 152 16.94 13.81 -0.71
C ASP A 152 17.37 12.39 -1.09
N LEU A 153 17.07 11.39 -0.25
CA LEU A 153 17.35 9.99 -0.53
C LEU A 153 16.51 9.45 -1.70
N LEU A 154 15.21 9.73 -1.73
CA LEU A 154 14.34 9.35 -2.85
C LEU A 154 14.87 9.94 -4.17
N GLN A 155 15.30 11.20 -4.17
CA GLN A 155 15.92 11.85 -5.33
C GLN A 155 17.26 11.20 -5.71
N LYS A 156 18.17 11.01 -4.75
CA LYS A 156 19.50 10.39 -4.95
C LYS A 156 19.37 9.01 -5.59
N TYR A 157 18.46 8.18 -5.05
CA TYR A 157 18.22 6.82 -5.53
C TYR A 157 17.21 6.75 -6.68
N ARG A 158 16.70 7.89 -7.16
CA ARG A 158 15.69 8.01 -8.22
C ARG A 158 14.57 6.99 -8.02
N THR A 159 13.97 7.01 -6.84
CA THR A 159 12.85 6.16 -6.47
C THR A 159 11.72 7.00 -5.86
N LYS A 160 10.54 6.39 -5.76
CA LYS A 160 9.33 6.95 -5.15
C LYS A 160 8.91 6.22 -3.88
N ALA A 161 9.67 5.20 -3.45
CA ALA A 161 9.31 4.35 -2.33
C ALA A 161 10.47 4.20 -1.35
N ILE A 162 10.18 4.47 -0.08
CA ILE A 162 11.09 4.25 1.04
C ILE A 162 10.34 3.56 2.17
N THR A 163 10.99 2.56 2.77
CA THR A 163 10.60 1.98 4.05
C THR A 163 11.75 2.09 5.03
N ILE A 164 11.44 2.31 6.30
CA ILE A 164 12.45 2.48 7.36
C ILE A 164 12.07 1.54 8.48
N ASP A 165 13.04 0.77 8.99
CA ASP A 165 12.98 0.00 10.24
C ASP A 165 12.91 0.96 11.44
N CYS A 166 11.80 1.70 11.49
CA CYS A 166 11.57 2.90 12.28
C CYS A 166 11.64 2.59 13.78
N LEU A 167 11.06 1.47 14.21
CA LEU A 167 11.05 1.05 15.61
C LEU A 167 12.44 0.63 16.09
N SER A 168 13.06 -0.35 15.43
CA SER A 168 14.36 -0.90 15.87
C SER A 168 15.43 0.17 15.90
N LEU A 169 15.51 1.00 14.86
CA LEU A 169 16.52 2.05 14.77
C LEU A 169 16.27 3.19 15.76
N PHE A 170 15.02 3.57 16.04
CA PHE A 170 14.72 4.60 17.03
C PHE A 170 14.97 4.12 18.46
N TYR A 171 14.50 2.92 18.81
CA TYR A 171 14.72 2.33 20.16
C TYR A 171 16.18 2.10 20.49
N THR A 172 17.02 1.86 19.48
CA THR A 172 18.47 1.72 19.66
C THR A 172 19.24 3.04 19.52
N GLY A 173 18.55 4.18 19.45
CA GLY A 173 19.16 5.51 19.40
C GLY A 173 19.85 5.84 18.07
N LYS A 174 19.54 5.11 17.01
CA LYS A 174 20.13 5.26 15.68
C LYS A 174 19.32 6.13 14.73
N LEU A 175 18.10 6.53 15.09
CA LEU A 175 17.35 7.56 14.37
C LEU A 175 17.14 8.80 15.25
N PRO A 176 17.36 10.01 14.71
CA PRO A 176 17.18 11.25 15.47
C PRO A 176 15.71 11.66 15.63
N ALA A 177 14.79 11.08 14.85
CA ALA A 177 13.36 11.37 14.85
C ALA A 177 12.56 10.22 14.23
N TYR A 178 11.30 10.05 14.65
CA TYR A 178 10.37 9.17 13.94
C TYR A 178 10.00 9.75 12.56
N PRO A 179 9.92 8.91 11.50
CA PRO A 179 9.56 9.34 10.15
C PRO A 179 8.04 9.51 9.92
N CYS A 180 7.20 9.27 10.92
CA CYS A 180 5.74 9.16 10.79
C CYS A 180 5.06 10.34 10.05
N LEU A 181 5.32 11.59 10.44
CA LEU A 181 4.78 12.77 9.74
C LEU A 181 5.29 12.87 8.30
N GLY A 182 6.57 12.54 8.08
CA GLY A 182 7.16 12.50 6.75
C GLY A 182 6.56 11.42 5.87
N PHE A 183 6.30 10.22 6.40
CA PHE A 183 5.61 9.14 5.69
C PHE A 183 4.19 9.53 5.30
N CYS A 184 3.43 10.13 6.22
CA CYS A 184 2.12 10.70 5.91
C CYS A 184 2.20 11.69 4.74
N GLN A 185 3.19 12.59 4.75
CA GLN A 185 3.37 13.57 3.69
C GLN A 185 3.81 12.95 2.35
N LEU A 186 4.68 11.94 2.36
CA LEU A 186 5.04 11.19 1.15
C LEU A 186 3.80 10.50 0.56
N ASN A 187 3.00 9.85 1.41
CA ASN A 187 1.79 9.15 0.99
C ASN A 187 0.74 10.11 0.43
N ASN A 188 0.59 11.31 1.02
CA ASN A 188 -0.24 12.40 0.48
C ASN A 188 0.18 12.83 -0.93
N ASN A 189 1.49 12.78 -1.23
CA ASN A 189 2.04 13.24 -2.51
C ASN A 189 2.06 12.13 -3.58
N GLY A 190 1.46 10.96 -3.30
CA GLY A 190 1.47 9.82 -4.23
C GLY A 190 2.85 9.16 -4.35
N LEU A 191 3.73 9.40 -3.37
CA LEU A 191 4.93 8.61 -3.11
C LEU A 191 4.57 7.51 -2.09
N VAL A 192 5.55 6.67 -1.72
CA VAL A 192 5.36 5.61 -0.73
C VAL A 192 6.33 5.79 0.42
N GLY A 193 5.78 6.01 1.61
CA GLY A 193 6.47 5.94 2.89
C GLY A 193 5.83 4.89 3.78
N ALA A 194 6.58 3.84 4.12
CA ALA A 194 6.11 2.72 4.94
C ALA A 194 7.00 2.53 6.19
N CYS A 195 6.41 2.08 7.29
CA CYS A 195 7.17 1.84 8.53
C CYS A 195 7.72 0.41 8.60
N GLU A 196 8.55 0.19 9.61
CA GLU A 196 9.09 -1.09 10.08
C GLU A 196 9.95 -1.86 9.07
N GLY A 197 10.41 -1.20 8.00
CA GLY A 197 11.17 -1.89 6.95
C GLY A 197 10.33 -2.94 6.23
N ASN A 198 9.00 -2.86 6.30
CA ASN A 198 8.10 -3.91 5.81
C ASN A 198 8.00 -3.88 4.27
N LEU A 199 8.79 -4.71 3.59
CA LEU A 199 8.82 -4.76 2.12
C LEU A 199 7.51 -5.27 1.49
N PRO A 200 6.81 -6.31 2.01
CA PRO A 200 5.51 -6.71 1.49
C PRO A 200 4.51 -5.54 1.39
N SER A 201 4.26 -4.85 2.50
CA SER A 201 3.31 -3.74 2.52
C SER A 201 3.80 -2.56 1.69
N THR A 202 5.10 -2.25 1.70
CA THR A 202 5.69 -1.21 0.83
C THR A 202 5.44 -1.50 -0.65
N THR A 203 5.55 -2.78 -1.03
CA THR A 203 5.28 -3.24 -2.40
C THR A 203 3.80 -3.11 -2.74
N MET A 204 2.91 -3.42 -1.81
CA MET A 204 1.45 -3.26 -2.01
C MET A 204 1.02 -1.80 -2.09
N MET A 205 1.59 -0.92 -1.27
CA MET A 205 1.38 0.53 -1.37
C MET A 205 1.84 1.08 -2.73
N LEU A 206 2.97 0.58 -3.24
CA LEU A 206 3.46 0.94 -4.57
C LEU A 206 2.51 0.45 -5.68
N LEU A 207 2.02 -0.78 -5.56
CA LEU A 207 1.03 -1.34 -6.50
C LEU A 207 -0.25 -0.50 -6.50
N ALA A 208 -0.80 -0.17 -5.32
CA ALA A 208 -1.97 0.71 -5.20
C ALA A 208 -1.74 2.06 -5.89
N THR A 209 -0.56 2.66 -5.67
CA THR A 209 -0.18 3.93 -6.28
C THR A 209 -0.24 3.86 -7.81
N TYR A 210 0.19 2.75 -8.41
CA TYR A 210 0.16 2.61 -9.88
C TYR A 210 -1.19 2.18 -10.44
N LEU A 211 -2.05 1.56 -9.63
CA LEU A 211 -3.40 1.18 -10.02
C LEU A 211 -4.39 2.34 -9.92
N VAL A 212 -4.29 3.18 -8.88
CA VAL A 212 -5.30 4.19 -8.54
C VAL A 212 -4.72 5.54 -8.10
N GLY A 213 -3.41 5.76 -8.25
CA GLY A 213 -2.78 7.06 -7.99
C GLY A 213 -2.56 7.39 -6.51
N ARG A 214 -2.79 6.44 -5.60
CA ARG A 214 -2.65 6.63 -4.15
C ARG A 214 -2.17 5.35 -3.45
N PRO A 215 -1.31 5.45 -2.43
CA PRO A 215 -0.69 4.28 -1.80
C PRO A 215 -1.55 3.59 -0.75
N GLY A 216 -2.56 4.27 -0.19
CA GLY A 216 -3.19 3.84 1.06
C GLY A 216 -2.23 3.96 2.24
N PHE A 217 -2.34 3.05 3.20
CA PHE A 217 -1.40 2.94 4.32
C PHE A 217 -1.29 1.50 4.81
N ILE A 218 -0.08 1.14 5.27
CA ILE A 218 0.16 -0.07 6.05
C ILE A 218 -0.62 0.02 7.37
N SER A 219 -1.24 -1.07 7.79
CA SER A 219 -2.12 -1.10 8.97
C SER A 219 -2.01 -2.40 9.75
N ASP A 220 -2.04 -2.25 11.07
CA ASP A 220 -2.21 -3.30 12.06
C ASP A 220 -3.70 -3.61 12.24
N PRO A 221 -4.09 -4.89 12.42
CA PRO A 221 -5.46 -5.28 12.64
C PRO A 221 -5.80 -5.31 14.13
N VAL A 222 -7.03 -4.89 14.45
CA VAL A 222 -7.72 -5.31 15.67
C VAL A 222 -9.11 -5.79 15.27
N ILE A 223 -9.48 -7.00 15.68
CA ILE A 223 -10.78 -7.60 15.32
C ILE A 223 -11.73 -7.52 16.52
N ASP A 224 -12.87 -6.88 16.31
CA ASP A 224 -13.97 -6.77 17.28
C ASP A 224 -15.19 -7.53 16.76
N MET A 225 -15.31 -8.79 17.18
CA MET A 225 -16.44 -9.65 16.81
C MET A 225 -17.78 -9.15 17.37
N ALA A 226 -17.78 -8.43 18.51
CA ALA A 226 -19.01 -7.94 19.11
C ALA A 226 -19.66 -6.84 18.25
N ARG A 227 -18.83 -6.08 17.53
CA ARG A 227 -19.28 -5.03 16.59
C ARG A 227 -19.26 -5.45 15.13
N ASN A 228 -18.78 -6.66 14.84
CA ASN A 228 -18.48 -7.14 13.49
C ASN A 228 -17.55 -6.16 12.74
N GLU A 229 -16.52 -5.65 13.42
CA GLU A 229 -15.59 -4.65 12.91
C GLU A 229 -14.14 -5.18 12.89
N ILE A 230 -13.40 -4.83 11.85
CA ILE A 230 -11.93 -4.78 11.87
C ILE A 230 -11.50 -3.33 12.04
N ILE A 231 -10.45 -3.08 12.80
CA ILE A 231 -9.86 -1.77 13.03
C ILE A 231 -8.47 -1.76 12.41
N TYR A 232 -8.24 -0.83 11.50
CA TYR A 232 -6.95 -0.61 10.86
C TYR A 232 -6.20 0.49 11.63
N ALA A 233 -5.09 0.13 12.27
CA ALA A 233 -4.29 1.06 13.07
C ALA A 233 -2.90 1.28 12.48
N HIS A 234 -2.44 2.54 12.35
CA HIS A 234 -1.02 2.83 12.09
C HIS A 234 -0.68 4.32 12.31
N CYS A 235 0.60 4.63 12.50
CA CYS A 235 1.12 6.00 12.64
C CYS A 235 1.48 6.71 11.31
N VAL A 236 1.07 6.18 10.15
CA VAL A 236 1.51 6.67 8.82
C VAL A 236 0.38 6.93 7.81
N ALA A 237 -0.88 6.84 8.27
CA ALA A 237 -2.03 7.04 7.42
C ALA A 237 -2.02 8.44 6.77
N PRO A 238 -2.24 8.55 5.45
CA PRO A 238 -2.27 9.84 4.78
C PRO A 238 -3.47 10.67 5.24
N THR A 239 -3.37 11.98 5.05
CA THR A 239 -4.49 12.92 5.19
C THR A 239 -5.14 13.26 3.85
N ARG A 240 -4.69 12.64 2.76
CA ARG A 240 -5.27 12.70 1.41
C ARG A 240 -5.56 11.30 0.88
N VAL A 241 -6.46 10.58 1.55
CA VAL A 241 -6.89 9.23 1.14
C VAL A 241 -7.57 9.18 -0.24
N PHE A 242 -8.06 10.36 -0.69
CA PHE A 242 -8.42 10.79 -2.04
C PHE A 242 -7.38 10.61 -3.17
N GLY A 243 -6.10 10.49 -2.80
CA GLY A 243 -4.97 10.78 -3.68
C GLY A 243 -4.55 12.26 -3.63
N PRO A 244 -3.44 12.64 -4.30
CA PRO A 244 -2.79 13.94 -4.10
C PRO A 244 -3.68 15.15 -4.37
N GLU A 245 -4.50 15.08 -5.42
CA GLU A 245 -5.45 16.14 -5.78
C GLU A 245 -6.82 16.00 -5.10
N GLY A 246 -7.00 14.96 -4.28
CA GLY A 246 -8.23 14.70 -3.55
C GLY A 246 -8.43 15.60 -2.33
N PRO A 247 -9.63 15.56 -1.71
CA PRO A 247 -9.89 16.30 -0.49
C PRO A 247 -8.98 15.83 0.65
N ALA A 248 -8.55 16.77 1.49
CA ALA A 248 -7.83 16.46 2.70
C ALA A 248 -8.82 16.13 3.83
N ASN A 249 -8.52 15.09 4.60
CA ASN A 249 -9.23 14.79 5.84
C ASN A 249 -8.52 15.46 7.04
N PRO A 250 -9.27 15.81 8.10
CA PRO A 250 -8.67 16.39 9.30
C PRO A 250 -7.65 15.46 9.95
N TYR A 251 -6.73 16.02 10.72
CA TYR A 251 -5.74 15.24 11.45
C TYR A 251 -5.26 15.98 12.69
N ARG A 252 -4.71 15.21 13.62
CA ARG A 252 -4.04 15.70 14.81
C ARG A 252 -2.59 15.25 14.81
N ILE A 253 -1.72 16.04 15.44
CA ILE A 253 -0.35 15.63 15.73
C ILE A 253 -0.32 15.09 17.16
N ARG A 254 0.23 13.88 17.28
CA ARG A 254 0.42 13.11 18.51
C ARG A 254 1.89 12.69 18.61
N ASN A 255 2.31 12.17 19.75
CA ASN A 255 3.57 11.42 19.81
C ASN A 255 3.35 9.96 19.39
N HIS A 256 4.45 9.23 19.15
CA HIS A 256 4.39 7.80 18.91
C HIS A 256 3.77 7.08 20.13
N SER A 257 2.86 6.13 19.90
CA SER A 257 1.97 5.67 20.97
C SER A 257 2.70 4.80 21.99
N GLU A 258 3.57 3.93 21.49
CA GLU A 258 4.19 2.83 22.22
C GLU A 258 5.21 3.32 23.25
N ASP A 259 5.90 4.44 22.97
CA ASP A 259 6.97 4.99 23.80
C ASP A 259 6.80 6.47 24.15
N ARG A 260 5.73 7.11 23.66
CA ARG A 260 5.38 8.51 23.90
C ARG A 260 6.46 9.51 23.44
N LYS A 261 7.25 9.16 22.41
CA LYS A 261 8.32 10.02 21.84
C LYS A 261 8.04 10.43 20.41
N GLY A 262 8.81 11.41 19.93
CA GLY A 262 8.72 11.92 18.55
C GLY A 262 7.34 12.44 18.18
N ALA A 263 7.13 12.67 16.89
CA ALA A 263 5.86 13.13 16.34
C ALA A 263 5.28 12.11 15.35
N ALA A 264 3.98 11.86 15.46
CA ALA A 264 3.18 10.94 14.68
C ALA A 264 1.85 11.59 14.26
N VAL A 265 1.27 11.09 13.18
CA VAL A 265 -0.03 11.56 12.69
C VAL A 265 -1.17 10.72 13.27
N GLN A 266 -2.24 11.40 13.69
CA GLN A 266 -3.56 10.82 13.87
C GLN A 266 -4.46 11.38 12.77
N SER A 267 -4.54 10.69 11.65
CA SER A 267 -5.40 11.04 10.53
C SER A 267 -6.84 10.68 10.90
N LEU A 268 -7.77 11.62 10.81
CA LEU A 268 -9.20 11.37 11.05
C LEU A 268 -9.85 10.98 9.73
N LEU A 269 -9.91 9.67 9.50
CA LEU A 269 -10.21 9.10 8.20
C LEU A 269 -11.71 9.14 7.88
N PRO A 270 -12.11 9.30 6.59
CA PRO A 270 -13.52 9.30 6.19
C PRO A 270 -14.26 8.02 6.57
N VAL A 271 -15.53 8.19 6.96
CA VAL A 271 -16.46 7.10 7.32
C VAL A 271 -17.46 6.87 6.17
N ASP A 272 -18.15 5.73 6.20
CA ASP A 272 -19.12 5.29 5.18
C ASP A 272 -18.54 5.03 3.78
N GLU A 273 -17.21 4.97 3.69
CA GLU A 273 -16.46 4.72 2.45
C GLU A 273 -16.11 3.25 2.27
N LEU A 274 -16.04 2.81 1.01
CA LEU A 274 -15.49 1.50 0.67
C LEU A 274 -13.96 1.54 0.70
N VAL A 275 -13.35 0.62 1.43
CA VAL A 275 -11.91 0.38 1.39
C VAL A 275 -11.62 -1.04 0.90
N THR A 276 -10.49 -1.18 0.20
CA THR A 276 -9.91 -2.48 -0.13
C THR A 276 -8.62 -2.65 0.65
N THR A 277 -8.49 -3.78 1.35
CA THR A 277 -7.33 -4.11 2.17
C THR A 277 -6.70 -5.39 1.67
N PHE A 278 -5.38 -5.40 1.48
CA PHE A 278 -4.68 -6.53 0.86
C PHE A 278 -3.21 -6.60 1.26
N GLU A 279 -2.61 -7.79 1.12
CA GLU A 279 -1.19 -8.03 1.37
C GLU A 279 -0.65 -9.17 0.51
N ILE A 280 0.66 -9.16 0.25
CA ILE A 280 1.35 -10.22 -0.49
C ILE A 280 2.14 -11.14 0.44
N ASN A 281 1.99 -12.46 0.22
CA ASN A 281 2.98 -13.44 0.63
C ASN A 281 3.85 -13.77 -0.59
N GLY A 282 5.00 -13.10 -0.70
CA GLY A 282 5.91 -13.28 -1.82
C GLY A 282 6.52 -14.68 -1.90
N GLU A 283 6.57 -15.42 -0.79
CA GLU A 283 7.12 -16.78 -0.74
C GLU A 283 6.16 -17.80 -1.32
N ALA A 284 4.90 -17.74 -0.87
CA ALA A 284 3.83 -18.60 -1.36
C ALA A 284 3.31 -18.16 -2.74
N THR A 285 3.71 -16.97 -3.23
CA THR A 285 3.16 -16.36 -4.45
C THR A 285 1.63 -16.23 -4.35
N GLU A 286 1.19 -15.72 -3.20
CA GLU A 286 -0.21 -15.53 -2.86
C GLU A 286 -0.47 -14.07 -2.48
N MET A 287 -1.70 -13.61 -2.70
CA MET A 287 -2.18 -12.31 -2.24
C MET A 287 -3.48 -12.53 -1.49
N VAL A 288 -3.61 -11.88 -0.35
CA VAL A 288 -4.85 -11.89 0.43
C VAL A 288 -5.57 -10.56 0.26
N ILE A 289 -6.90 -10.58 0.21
CA ILE A 289 -7.75 -9.39 0.02
C ILE A 289 -9.04 -9.51 0.83
N HIS A 290 -9.50 -8.37 1.35
CA HIS A 290 -10.89 -8.15 1.73
C HIS A 290 -11.33 -6.72 1.40
N GLN A 291 -12.65 -6.52 1.34
CA GLN A 291 -13.25 -5.20 1.26
C GLN A 291 -14.00 -4.92 2.56
N ALA A 292 -14.11 -3.65 2.94
CA ALA A 292 -14.84 -3.24 4.13
C ALA A 292 -15.43 -1.84 3.94
N ARG A 293 -16.53 -1.55 4.66
CA ARG A 293 -17.09 -0.20 4.76
C ARG A 293 -16.66 0.46 6.05
N THR A 294 -16.02 1.62 5.97
CA THR A 294 -15.53 2.35 7.13
C THR A 294 -16.69 2.86 7.98
N THR A 295 -16.53 2.86 9.31
CA THR A 295 -17.64 3.13 10.25
C THR A 295 -17.36 4.25 11.23
N ARG A 296 -16.14 4.33 11.77
CA ARG A 296 -15.75 5.34 12.76
C ARG A 296 -14.24 5.41 12.91
N ASN A 297 -13.75 6.56 13.35
CA ASN A 297 -12.43 6.68 13.94
C ASN A 297 -12.47 6.19 15.38
N VAL A 298 -11.49 5.38 15.79
CA VAL A 298 -11.43 4.82 17.16
C VAL A 298 -10.50 5.68 18.01
N GLU A 299 -11.03 6.27 19.07
CA GLU A 299 -10.23 7.00 20.07
C GLU A 299 -9.88 6.03 21.21
N GLU A 300 -8.66 5.50 21.16
CA GLU A 300 -8.06 4.62 22.16
C GLU A 300 -6.57 4.97 22.24
N ASP A 301 -6.02 5.04 23.46
CA ASP A 301 -4.63 5.47 23.68
C ASP A 301 -3.61 4.34 23.50
N LYS A 302 -4.07 3.08 23.48
CA LYS A 302 -3.28 1.91 23.06
C LYS A 302 -3.07 1.90 21.55
N ALA A 303 -2.03 1.21 21.10
CA ALA A 303 -1.64 1.02 19.70
C ALA A 303 -1.42 2.33 18.92
N CYS A 304 -1.00 2.20 17.66
CA CYS A 304 -0.74 3.30 16.74
C CYS A 304 -1.85 4.36 16.68
N ARG A 305 -1.50 5.61 16.33
CA ARG A 305 -2.34 6.80 16.54
C ARG A 305 -3.57 6.90 15.62
N THR A 306 -3.45 6.62 14.33
CA THR A 306 -4.62 6.56 13.45
C THR A 306 -5.30 5.21 13.60
N LYS A 307 -6.62 5.19 13.80
CA LYS A 307 -7.41 3.95 13.95
C LYS A 307 -8.76 4.09 13.25
N LEU A 308 -9.02 3.23 12.28
CA LEU A 308 -10.24 3.24 11.48
C LEU A 308 -10.97 1.91 11.60
N ALA A 309 -12.13 1.92 12.24
CA ALA A 309 -13.01 0.76 12.27
C ALA A 309 -13.77 0.64 10.95
N ALA A 310 -13.94 -0.59 10.46
CA ALA A 310 -14.68 -0.91 9.26
C ALA A 310 -15.40 -2.26 9.40
N ARG A 311 -16.54 -2.41 8.73
CA ARG A 311 -17.28 -3.68 8.63
C ARG A 311 -16.91 -4.39 7.34
N PRO A 312 -16.36 -5.61 7.40
CA PRO A 312 -16.04 -6.36 6.19
C PRO A 312 -17.27 -6.62 5.31
N GLU A 313 -17.09 -6.57 3.99
CA GLU A 313 -18.08 -7.03 3.01
C GLU A 313 -17.98 -8.56 2.87
N GLY A 314 -18.25 -9.28 3.95
CA GLY A 314 -18.07 -10.73 4.05
C GLY A 314 -18.21 -11.26 5.47
N ASP A 315 -17.77 -12.51 5.68
CA ASP A 315 -17.73 -13.13 7.01
C ASP A 315 -16.46 -12.72 7.75
N LEU A 316 -16.61 -11.86 8.76
CA LEU A 316 -15.50 -11.40 9.61
C LEU A 316 -14.72 -12.55 10.25
N LYS A 317 -15.34 -13.71 10.52
CA LYS A 317 -14.61 -14.84 11.11
C LYS A 317 -13.51 -15.35 10.20
N ARG A 318 -13.64 -15.18 8.88
CA ARG A 318 -12.61 -15.58 7.91
C ARG A 318 -11.33 -14.75 8.04
N LEU A 319 -11.42 -13.53 8.59
CA LEU A 319 -10.25 -12.71 8.83
C LEU A 319 -9.31 -13.38 9.83
N LEU A 320 -9.74 -14.32 10.65
CA LEU A 320 -8.89 -14.97 11.66
C LEU A 320 -7.90 -16.00 11.09
N ASN A 321 -7.92 -16.29 9.78
CA ASN A 321 -7.31 -17.50 9.23
C ASN A 321 -5.95 -17.31 8.53
N GLU A 322 -5.51 -16.08 8.26
CA GLU A 322 -4.41 -15.82 7.31
C GLU A 322 -3.26 -14.96 7.87
N TRP A 323 -3.30 -14.56 9.14
CA TRP A 323 -2.30 -13.65 9.74
C TRP A 323 -0.93 -14.28 9.99
N ASP A 324 -0.86 -15.59 10.23
CA ASP A 324 0.40 -16.33 10.39
C ASP A 324 1.17 -16.46 9.07
N ARG A 325 0.45 -16.55 7.95
CA ARG A 325 1.01 -16.72 6.61
C ARG A 325 1.41 -15.42 5.95
N PHE A 326 0.61 -14.36 6.10
CA PHE A 326 0.84 -13.08 5.43
C PHE A 326 1.55 -12.06 6.34
N GLY A 327 1.78 -12.43 7.61
CA GLY A 327 2.17 -11.49 8.65
C GLY A 327 0.97 -10.67 9.13
N TRP A 328 1.22 -9.87 10.16
CA TRP A 328 0.19 -9.10 10.84
C TRP A 328 -0.20 -7.80 10.13
N HIS A 329 0.58 -7.29 9.17
CA HIS A 329 0.22 -6.08 8.43
C HIS A 329 -0.64 -6.36 7.21
N ARG A 330 -1.42 -5.35 6.80
CA ARG A 330 -2.04 -5.22 5.48
C ARG A 330 -1.88 -3.79 4.97
N VAL A 331 -2.19 -3.56 3.70
CA VAL A 331 -2.35 -2.21 3.14
C VAL A 331 -3.81 -1.91 2.90
N THR A 332 -4.31 -0.83 3.48
CA THR A 332 -5.70 -0.37 3.35
C THR A 332 -5.78 0.86 2.44
N VAL A 333 -6.63 0.80 1.42
CA VAL A 333 -6.78 1.84 0.39
C VAL A 333 -8.24 2.26 0.23
N PHE A 334 -8.51 3.56 0.19
CA PHE A 334 -9.82 4.14 -0.15
C PHE A 334 -10.08 4.07 -1.66
N ALA A 335 -10.39 2.86 -2.12
CA ALA A 335 -10.79 2.55 -3.50
C ALA A 335 -11.36 1.13 -3.56
N ASP A 336 -12.26 0.86 -4.51
CA ASP A 336 -12.53 -0.50 -4.95
C ASP A 336 -11.37 -0.98 -5.83
N LEU A 337 -10.57 -1.92 -5.30
CA LEU A 337 -9.44 -2.50 -6.03
C LEU A 337 -9.69 -3.96 -6.41
N LYS A 338 -10.85 -4.54 -6.07
CA LYS A 338 -11.06 -6.00 -6.19
C LYS A 338 -10.81 -6.50 -7.60
N LYS A 339 -11.47 -5.90 -8.61
CA LYS A 339 -11.30 -6.30 -10.02
C LYS A 339 -9.87 -6.06 -10.52
N LYS A 340 -9.24 -4.95 -10.15
CA LYS A 340 -7.84 -4.66 -10.52
C LYS A 340 -6.87 -5.68 -9.92
N LEU A 341 -7.07 -6.07 -8.67
CA LEU A 341 -6.24 -7.05 -7.98
C LEU A 341 -6.47 -8.46 -8.51
N GLU A 342 -7.71 -8.84 -8.87
CA GLU A 342 -7.99 -10.07 -9.61
C GLU A 342 -7.24 -10.10 -10.95
N ALA A 343 -7.27 -9.00 -11.70
CA ALA A 343 -6.55 -8.88 -12.97
C ALA A 343 -5.03 -8.98 -12.76
N VAL A 344 -4.47 -8.25 -11.79
CA VAL A 344 -3.04 -8.32 -11.44
C VAL A 344 -2.64 -9.75 -11.06
N CYS A 345 -3.44 -10.42 -10.22
CA CYS A 345 -3.15 -11.78 -9.79
C CYS A 345 -3.19 -12.78 -10.96
N ALA A 346 -4.21 -12.71 -11.80
CA ALA A 346 -4.33 -13.54 -12.99
C ALA A 346 -3.15 -13.32 -13.97
N LEU A 347 -2.73 -12.07 -14.18
CA LEU A 347 -1.65 -11.73 -15.12
C LEU A 347 -0.25 -12.07 -14.60
N THR A 348 -0.07 -12.11 -13.28
CA THR A 348 1.22 -12.47 -12.65
C THR A 348 1.30 -13.95 -12.26
N GLY A 349 0.16 -14.63 -12.15
CA GLY A 349 0.06 -15.99 -11.63
C GLY A 349 0.09 -16.04 -10.10
N ILE A 350 -0.16 -14.92 -9.42
CA ILE A 350 -0.37 -14.89 -7.97
C ILE A 350 -1.73 -15.51 -7.67
N LYS A 351 -1.79 -16.40 -6.69
CA LYS A 351 -3.07 -16.93 -6.22
C LYS A 351 -3.72 -15.93 -5.26
N LEU A 352 -4.96 -15.54 -5.57
CA LEU A 352 -5.74 -14.61 -4.76
C LEU A 352 -6.56 -15.37 -3.71
N ILE A 353 -6.55 -14.88 -2.47
CA ILE A 353 -7.29 -15.41 -1.33
C ILE A 353 -8.22 -14.32 -0.80
N TYR A 354 -9.51 -14.64 -0.72
CA TYR A 354 -10.50 -13.78 -0.07
C TYR A 354 -10.54 -14.09 1.42
N GLU A 355 -10.21 -13.12 2.29
CA GLU A 355 -10.18 -13.29 3.75
C GLU A 355 -11.41 -12.72 4.48
N ALA A 356 -12.42 -12.25 3.74
CA ALA A 356 -13.76 -11.96 4.25
C ALA A 356 -14.81 -12.52 3.26
#